data_AF-A0A2V1NIM9-F1
#
_entry.id   AF-A0A2V1NIM9-F1
#
_cell.length_a   1.000
_cell.length_b   1.000
_cell.length_c   1.000
_cell.angle_alpha   90.00
_cell.angle_beta   90.00
_cell.angle_gamma   90.00
#
_symmetry.space_group_name_H-M   'P 1'
#
loop_
_entity.id
_entity.type
_entity.pdbx_description
1 polymer ?
#
loop_
_entity_poly.entity_id
_entity_poly.type
_entity_poly.pdbx_seq_one_letter_code
_entity_poly.pdbx_strand_id
1 'polypeptide(L)'
;MAVVAALPVREHVTGEVAPLLTRLAAEEASGVLTRDSGALHLVQGRVVYAESAATPAPEALLGTRENLQLLVQDGRLPRGAAELSLLGALFDAAYFTLTPGDAPARFRYDDTGYDPGPLRPVDAGLLDRETRRRRALLDRLWPDGRTDDAPLRLVDPHPPPRWLPPRRRAVLAEVDGERTATGIAHRLGRRAFPTLLDVRRLAAAGLVTVTPPAPPTPVPGTAVPDDDPQLALLKRLRDALEAL
;
A
#
# COMPACT_ATOMS: atom_id res chain seq x y z
N MET A 1 5.63 46.75 8.38
CA MET A 1 4.94 45.55 7.85
C MET A 1 5.97 44.66 7.19
N ALA A 2 6.47 43.65 7.89
CA ALA A 2 7.41 42.69 7.33
C ALA A 2 6.66 41.78 6.35
N VAL A 3 7.05 41.84 5.08
CA VAL A 3 6.62 40.89 4.06
C VAL A 3 7.28 39.56 4.43
N VAL A 4 6.48 38.62 4.94
CA VAL A 4 6.90 37.22 5.07
C VAL A 4 7.01 36.69 3.64
N ALA A 5 8.21 36.72 3.10
CA ALA A 5 8.53 36.02 1.86
C ALA A 5 8.32 34.52 2.13
N ALA A 6 7.29 33.94 1.51
CA ALA A 6 7.12 32.50 1.47
C ALA A 6 8.39 31.92 0.86
N LEU A 7 9.19 31.23 1.68
CA LEU A 7 10.35 30.48 1.21
C LEU A 7 9.90 29.55 0.07
N PRO A 8 10.65 29.47 -1.03
CA PRO A 8 10.27 28.61 -2.14
C PRO A 8 10.19 27.17 -1.64
N VAL A 9 9.00 26.57 -1.78
CA VAL A 9 8.79 25.15 -1.50
C VAL A 9 9.69 24.37 -2.45
N ARG A 10 10.76 23.77 -1.90
CA ARG A 10 11.64 22.91 -2.68
C ARG A 10 10.94 21.57 -2.87
N GLU A 11 10.75 21.17 -4.12
CA GLU A 11 10.14 19.90 -4.47
C GLU A 11 11.09 19.02 -5.29
N HIS A 12 11.08 17.72 -5.02
CA HIS A 12 11.78 16.71 -5.83
C HIS A 12 10.78 15.69 -6.36
N VAL A 13 10.91 15.30 -7.64
CA VAL A 13 10.05 14.32 -8.32
C VAL A 13 10.88 13.18 -8.90
N THR A 14 10.49 11.91 -8.66
CA THR A 14 11.19 10.73 -9.18
C THR A 14 10.31 9.49 -9.26
N GLY A 15 10.60 8.58 -10.20
CA GLY A 15 9.94 7.28 -10.32
C GLY A 15 10.41 6.23 -9.30
N GLU A 16 11.63 6.35 -8.77
CA GLU A 16 12.20 5.35 -7.85
C GLU A 16 12.25 5.85 -6.40
N VAL A 17 11.53 5.18 -5.49
CA VAL A 17 11.37 5.64 -4.10
C VAL A 17 12.53 5.27 -3.20
N ALA A 18 13.09 4.07 -3.35
CA ALA A 18 14.16 3.59 -2.48
C ALA A 18 15.46 4.42 -2.60
N PRO A 19 15.93 4.80 -3.81
CA PRO A 19 17.07 5.71 -3.96
C PRO A 19 16.77 7.11 -3.41
N LEU A 20 15.54 7.61 -3.61
CA LEU A 20 15.13 8.91 -3.08
C LEU A 20 15.17 8.94 -1.55
N LEU A 21 14.61 7.94 -0.88
CA LEU A 21 14.65 7.85 0.58
C LEU A 21 16.07 7.74 1.11
N THR A 22 16.94 6.99 0.41
CA THR A 22 18.36 6.88 0.79
C THR A 22 19.06 8.23 0.70
N ARG A 23 18.78 9.00 -0.36
CA ARG A 23 19.32 10.36 -0.52
C ARG A 23 18.79 11.32 0.53
N LEU A 24 17.47 11.34 0.77
CA LEU A 24 16.85 12.18 1.80
C LEU A 24 17.39 11.88 3.21
N ALA A 25 17.68 10.60 3.49
CA ALA A 25 18.33 10.21 4.74
C ALA A 25 19.76 10.75 4.85
N ALA A 26 20.55 10.70 3.77
CA ALA A 26 21.91 11.22 3.73
C ALA A 26 21.97 12.75 3.82
N GLU A 27 20.95 13.45 3.32
CA GLU A 27 20.79 14.91 3.42
C GLU A 27 20.22 15.38 4.76
N GLU A 28 19.91 14.46 5.69
CA GLU A 28 19.17 14.75 6.93
C GLU A 28 17.88 15.55 6.68
N ALA A 29 17.21 15.28 5.56
CA ALA A 29 16.06 16.06 5.13
C ALA A 29 14.88 15.91 6.09
N SER A 30 14.21 17.02 6.38
CA SER A 30 12.93 17.07 7.09
C SER A 30 11.83 17.48 6.12
N GLY A 31 10.72 16.74 6.11
CA GLY A 31 9.67 16.95 5.13
C GLY A 31 8.74 15.76 4.95
N VAL A 32 7.93 15.82 3.90
CA VAL A 32 6.95 14.77 3.57
C VAL A 32 7.23 14.23 2.17
N LEU A 33 7.41 12.92 2.08
CA LEU A 33 7.46 12.18 0.82
C LEU A 33 6.05 11.66 0.51
N THR A 34 5.45 12.10 -0.59
CA THR A 34 4.10 11.72 -1.01
C THR A 34 4.11 10.89 -2.28
N ARG A 35 3.14 9.99 -2.36
CA ARG A 35 2.77 9.16 -3.51
C ARG A 35 1.26 9.02 -3.59
N ASP A 36 0.79 8.47 -4.70
CA ASP A 36 -0.59 8.00 -4.85
C ASP A 36 -0.98 6.95 -3.80
N SER A 37 -0.04 6.07 -3.43
CA SER A 37 -0.23 4.99 -2.46
C SER A 37 -0.10 5.40 -0.99
N GLY A 38 0.41 6.60 -0.69
CA GLY A 38 0.53 7.10 0.68
C GLY A 38 1.61 8.17 0.88
N ALA A 39 1.94 8.46 2.15
CA ALA A 39 2.96 9.43 2.52
C ALA A 39 3.89 8.92 3.64
N LEU A 40 5.12 9.42 3.65
CA LEU A 40 6.12 9.23 4.70
C LEU A 40 6.58 10.58 5.23
N HIS A 41 6.57 10.76 6.54
CA HIS A 41 7.05 11.98 7.19
C HIS A 41 8.45 11.73 7.72
N LEU A 42 9.37 12.60 7.35
CA LEU A 42 10.78 12.54 7.70
C LEU A 42 11.15 13.71 8.61
N VAL A 43 11.96 13.42 9.63
CA VAL A 43 12.64 14.40 10.48
C VAL A 43 14.09 14.00 10.55
N GLN A 44 14.99 14.90 10.14
CA GLN A 44 16.44 14.65 10.12
C GLN A 44 16.80 13.35 9.38
N GLY A 45 16.18 13.11 8.23
CA GLY A 45 16.42 11.91 7.41
C GLY A 45 15.81 10.61 7.94
N ARG A 46 15.04 10.64 9.04
CA ARG A 46 14.41 9.48 9.66
C ARG A 46 12.89 9.53 9.56
N VAL A 47 12.26 8.38 9.36
CA VAL A 47 10.81 8.27 9.21
C VAL A 47 10.13 8.22 10.58
N VAL A 48 9.25 9.18 10.83
CA VAL A 48 8.53 9.36 12.10
C VAL A 48 7.04 9.03 11.99
N TYR A 49 6.51 9.01 10.77
CA TYR A 49 5.13 8.65 10.49
C TYR A 49 4.98 8.17 9.05
N ALA A 50 3.97 7.34 8.84
CA ALA A 50 3.59 6.83 7.53
C ALA A 50 2.07 6.69 7.47
N GLU A 51 1.49 7.01 6.33
CA GLU A 51 0.07 6.82 6.05
C GLU A 51 -0.12 6.22 4.66
N SER A 52 -1.16 5.41 4.51
CA SER A 52 -1.57 4.83 3.24
C SER A 52 -3.06 4.54 3.29
N ALA A 53 -3.78 4.84 2.20
CA ALA A 53 -5.21 4.53 2.09
C ALA A 53 -5.49 3.01 2.16
N ALA A 54 -4.50 2.18 1.84
CA ALA A 54 -4.59 0.72 1.91
C ALA A 54 -4.60 0.17 3.35
N THR A 55 -4.23 1.00 4.32
CA THR A 55 -4.16 0.62 5.74
C THR A 55 -5.12 1.47 6.55
N PRO A 56 -5.80 0.92 7.58
CA PRO A 56 -6.50 1.78 8.53
C PRO A 56 -5.50 2.76 9.17
N ALA A 57 -5.92 4.02 9.31
CA ALA A 57 -5.07 5.04 9.92
C ALA A 57 -4.60 4.57 11.31
N PRO A 58 -3.36 4.88 11.71
CA PRO A 58 -2.87 4.53 13.04
C PRO A 58 -3.81 5.01 14.14
N GLU A 59 -4.44 6.18 13.96
CA GLU A 59 -5.42 6.75 14.87
C GLU A 59 -6.73 5.94 14.94
N ALA A 60 -7.14 5.33 13.83
CA ALA A 60 -8.30 4.43 13.81
C ALA A 60 -8.01 3.10 14.52
N LEU A 61 -6.75 2.65 14.51
CA LEU A 61 -6.33 1.40 15.16
C LEU A 61 -5.97 1.60 16.65
N LEU A 62 -5.40 2.75 17.00
CA LEU A 62 -4.71 2.97 18.26
C LEU A 62 -5.27 4.18 19.06
N GLY A 63 -6.13 5.00 18.46
CA GLY A 63 -6.47 6.32 18.99
C GLY A 63 -5.42 7.38 18.63
N THR A 64 -5.71 8.65 18.92
CA THR A 64 -4.79 9.75 18.60
C THR A 64 -3.46 9.60 19.36
N ARG A 65 -2.38 10.16 18.79
CA ARG A 65 -1.05 10.11 19.42
C ARG A 65 -1.04 10.76 20.80
N GLU A 66 -1.77 11.86 20.97
CA GLU A 66 -1.90 12.56 22.24
C GLU A 66 -2.54 11.64 23.29
N ASN A 67 -3.61 10.92 22.92
CA ASN A 67 -4.26 9.96 23.81
C ASN A 67 -3.33 8.80 24.18
N LEU A 68 -2.57 8.27 23.22
CA LEU A 68 -1.57 7.24 23.51
C LEU A 68 -0.48 7.75 24.46
N GLN A 69 -0.03 8.99 24.27
CA GLN A 69 0.96 9.63 25.13
C GLN A 69 0.42 9.83 26.55
N LEU A 70 -0.82 10.29 26.71
CA LEU A 70 -1.48 10.39 28.01
C LEU A 70 -1.61 9.02 28.68
N LEU A 71 -2.05 7.99 27.96
CA LEU A 71 -2.13 6.63 28.51
C LEU A 71 -0.77 6.09 28.98
N VAL A 72 0.32 6.44 28.28
CA VAL A 72 1.68 6.08 28.68
C VAL A 72 2.12 6.88 29.91
N GLN A 73 1.84 8.19 29.96
CA GLN A 73 2.17 9.05 31.09
C GLN A 73 1.42 8.64 32.37
N ASP A 74 0.15 8.26 32.23
CA ASP A 74 -0.70 7.77 33.32
C ASP A 74 -0.39 6.32 33.74
N GLY A 75 0.56 5.65 33.08
CA GLY A 75 0.92 4.25 33.36
C GLY A 75 -0.13 3.22 32.95
N ARG A 76 -1.18 3.62 32.23
CA ARG A 76 -2.27 2.75 31.75
C ARG A 76 -1.89 1.94 30.51
N LEU A 77 -0.87 2.37 29.79
CA LEU A 77 -0.28 1.67 28.65
C LEU A 77 1.24 1.62 28.80
N PRO A 78 1.88 0.43 28.83
CA PRO A 78 3.33 0.37 28.84
C PRO A 78 3.92 1.05 27.60
N ARG A 79 4.95 1.89 27.79
CA ARG A 79 5.62 2.61 26.69
C ARG A 79 6.02 1.68 25.53
N GLY A 80 6.59 0.51 25.85
CA GLY A 80 6.99 -0.47 24.83
C GLY A 80 5.80 -1.04 24.04
N ALA A 81 4.63 -1.19 24.65
CA ALA A 81 3.43 -1.65 23.96
C ALA A 81 2.88 -0.58 23.01
N ALA A 82 2.94 0.70 23.41
CA ALA A 82 2.62 1.82 22.54
C ALA A 82 3.59 1.90 21.35
N GLU A 83 4.90 1.81 21.61
CA GLU A 83 5.96 1.84 20.60
C GLU A 83 5.81 0.70 19.58
N LEU A 84 5.59 -0.54 20.02
CA LEU A 84 5.36 -1.68 19.13
C LEU A 84 4.10 -1.52 18.27
N SER A 85 3.05 -0.94 18.84
CA SER A 85 1.79 -0.71 18.12
C SER A 85 1.96 0.32 17.01
N LEU A 86 2.61 1.45 17.33
CA LEU A 86 2.92 2.52 16.39
C LEU A 86 3.91 2.07 15.31
N LEU A 87 4.97 1.36 15.67
CA LEU A 87 5.90 0.76 14.69
C LEU A 87 5.17 -0.22 13.77
N GLY A 88 4.29 -1.05 14.34
CA GLY A 88 3.47 -1.97 13.57
C GLY A 88 2.62 -1.26 12.51
N ALA A 89 2.00 -0.13 12.86
CA ALA A 89 1.22 0.69 11.94
C ALA A 89 2.10 1.43 10.91
N LEU A 90 3.23 1.99 11.34
CA LEU A 90 4.20 2.66 10.46
C LEU A 90 4.72 1.71 9.39
N PHE A 91 5.20 0.52 9.77
CA PHE A 91 5.70 -0.45 8.80
C PHE A 91 4.58 -0.98 7.89
N ASP A 92 3.34 -1.04 8.38
CA ASP A 92 2.18 -1.42 7.57
C ASP A 92 1.92 -0.38 6.49
N ALA A 93 1.73 0.89 6.84
CA ALA A 93 1.53 1.97 5.89
C ALA A 93 2.72 2.10 4.92
N ALA A 94 3.94 2.07 5.44
CA ALA A 94 5.15 2.18 4.63
C ALA A 94 5.31 1.05 3.62
N TYR A 95 4.84 -0.17 3.92
CA TYR A 95 4.86 -1.26 2.96
C TYR A 95 4.05 -0.90 1.70
N PHE A 96 2.86 -0.32 1.85
CA PHE A 96 2.03 0.10 0.72
C PHE A 96 2.57 1.36 0.04
N THR A 97 3.02 2.35 0.80
CA THR A 97 3.64 3.57 0.25
C THR A 97 4.91 3.29 -0.56
N LEU A 98 5.68 2.27 -0.18
CA LEU A 98 6.93 1.87 -0.85
C LEU A 98 6.75 0.75 -1.87
N THR A 99 5.52 0.27 -2.07
CA THR A 99 5.27 -0.68 -3.15
C THR A 99 5.41 0.04 -4.50
N PRO A 100 6.16 -0.54 -5.47
CA PRO A 100 6.30 0.06 -6.79
C PRO A 100 4.93 0.35 -7.39
N GLY A 101 4.78 1.57 -7.89
CA GLY A 101 3.60 2.05 -8.59
C GLY A 101 4.02 3.10 -9.62
N ASP A 102 3.14 3.32 -10.58
CA ASP A 102 3.42 4.14 -11.77
C ASP A 102 3.52 5.64 -11.48
N ALA A 103 2.94 6.11 -10.37
CA ALA A 103 3.02 7.51 -9.99
C ALA A 103 4.41 7.88 -9.44
N PRO A 104 4.94 9.07 -9.77
CA PRO A 104 6.20 9.52 -9.20
C PRO A 104 6.05 9.87 -7.71
N ALA A 105 7.11 9.62 -6.93
CA ALA A 105 7.24 10.17 -5.59
C ALA A 105 7.55 11.66 -5.66
N ARG A 106 6.93 12.43 -4.77
CA ARG A 106 7.22 13.86 -4.56
C ARG A 106 7.74 14.06 -3.15
N PHE A 107 8.77 14.87 -2.96
CA PHE A 107 9.22 15.28 -1.63
C PHE A 107 9.06 16.77 -1.45
N ARG A 108 8.36 17.17 -0.39
CA ARG A 108 8.20 18.56 0.04
C ARG A 108 8.98 18.75 1.33
N TYR A 109 9.97 19.64 1.32
CA TYR A 109 10.66 20.02 2.55
C TYR A 109 9.68 20.69 3.52
N ASP A 110 9.80 20.34 4.80
CA ASP A 110 8.97 20.85 5.86
C ASP A 110 9.78 20.98 7.14
N ASP A 111 10.06 22.22 7.52
CA ASP A 111 10.84 22.55 8.72
C ASP A 111 9.94 22.73 9.96
N THR A 112 8.62 22.50 9.84
CA THR A 112 7.67 22.72 10.93
C THR A 112 7.79 21.73 12.10
N GLY A 113 8.71 20.77 12.03
CA GLY A 113 9.06 19.88 13.13
C GLY A 113 7.91 18.95 13.50
N TYR A 114 7.76 17.85 12.78
CA TYR A 114 6.80 16.80 13.13
C TYR A 114 7.19 16.17 14.47
N ASP A 115 6.32 16.24 15.49
CA ASP A 115 6.57 15.56 16.77
C ASP A 115 6.39 14.04 16.60
N PRO A 116 7.46 13.23 16.75
CA PRO A 116 7.35 11.78 16.65
C PRO A 116 6.53 11.15 17.80
N GLY A 117 6.27 11.88 18.89
CA GLY A 117 5.58 11.37 20.07
C GLY A 117 6.39 10.26 20.76
N PRO A 118 5.76 9.18 21.25
CA PRO A 118 6.48 8.11 21.96
C PRO A 118 7.34 7.22 21.04
N LEU A 119 7.19 7.34 19.72
CA LEU A 119 7.83 6.52 18.71
C LEU A 119 9.30 6.92 18.52
N ARG A 120 10.20 5.94 18.41
CA ARG A 120 11.55 6.20 17.93
C ARG A 120 11.55 6.36 16.41
N PRO A 121 12.16 7.42 15.86
CA PRO A 121 12.32 7.58 14.42
C PRO A 121 13.02 6.38 13.78
N VAL A 122 12.54 5.94 12.62
CA VAL A 122 12.97 4.74 11.89
C VAL A 122 13.93 5.12 10.76
N ASP A 123 15.06 4.43 10.66
CA ASP A 123 16.01 4.65 9.56
C ASP A 123 15.42 4.19 8.21
N ALA A 124 15.64 4.98 7.15
CA ALA A 124 15.17 4.66 5.80
C ALA A 124 15.66 3.28 5.31
N GLY A 125 16.92 2.92 5.62
CA GLY A 125 17.47 1.61 5.28
C GLY A 125 16.83 0.44 6.04
N LEU A 126 16.31 0.66 7.26
CA LEU A 126 15.53 -0.35 7.98
C LEU A 126 14.15 -0.52 7.33
N LEU A 127 13.51 0.58 6.95
CA LEU A 127 12.23 0.57 6.26
C LEU A 127 12.29 -0.19 4.93
N ASP A 128 13.30 0.10 4.11
CA ASP A 128 13.53 -0.60 2.84
C ASP A 128 13.79 -2.11 3.05
N ARG A 129 14.64 -2.49 4.02
CA ARG A 129 14.88 -3.90 4.37
C ARG A 129 13.60 -4.62 4.79
N GLU A 130 12.77 -3.99 5.63
CA GLU A 130 11.52 -4.60 6.08
C GLU A 130 10.50 -4.70 4.94
N THR A 131 10.38 -3.69 4.08
CA THR A 131 9.51 -3.75 2.89
C THR A 131 9.91 -4.90 1.96
N ARG A 132 11.21 -5.05 1.67
CA ARG A 132 11.73 -6.18 0.87
C ARG A 132 11.49 -7.53 1.54
N ARG A 133 11.71 -7.63 2.86
CA ARG A 133 11.43 -8.85 3.64
C ARG A 133 9.96 -9.23 3.58
N ARG A 134 9.06 -8.26 3.69
CA ARG A 134 7.59 -8.45 3.64
C ARG A 134 7.13 -8.95 2.28
N ARG A 135 7.64 -8.37 1.18
CA ARG A 135 7.36 -8.85 -0.17
C ARG A 135 7.82 -10.29 -0.37
N ALA A 136 9.08 -10.57 -0.03
CA ALA A 136 9.63 -11.93 -0.11
C ALA A 136 8.85 -12.95 0.75
N LEU A 137 8.23 -12.52 1.85
CA LEU A 137 7.38 -13.38 2.67
C LEU A 137 6.05 -13.72 1.97
N LEU A 138 5.43 -12.76 1.29
CA LEU A 138 4.20 -12.98 0.52
C LEU A 138 4.47 -13.91 -0.66
N ASP A 139 5.54 -13.66 -1.42
CA ASP A 139 5.93 -14.46 -2.59
C ASP A 139 6.18 -15.93 -2.22
N ARG A 140 6.77 -16.18 -1.05
CA ARG A 140 7.00 -17.54 -0.53
C ARG A 140 5.73 -18.27 -0.11
N LEU A 141 4.69 -17.55 0.34
CA LEU A 141 3.45 -18.15 0.81
C LEU A 141 2.54 -18.55 -0.33
N TRP A 142 2.38 -17.66 -1.30
CA TRP A 142 1.58 -17.89 -2.50
C TRP A 142 2.08 -16.94 -3.60
N PRO A 143 2.45 -17.39 -4.81
CA PRO A 143 3.12 -16.52 -5.78
C PRO A 143 2.19 -15.51 -6.49
N ASP A 144 0.89 -15.78 -6.58
CA ASP A 144 -0.03 -14.95 -7.38
C ASP A 144 -0.29 -13.59 -6.72
N GLY A 145 0.43 -12.56 -7.17
CA GLY A 145 0.33 -11.16 -6.73
C GLY A 145 -1.08 -10.61 -6.63
N ARG A 146 -1.97 -11.06 -7.52
CA ARG A 146 -3.33 -10.53 -7.65
C ARG A 146 -4.17 -10.74 -6.39
N THR A 147 -3.84 -11.70 -5.53
CA THR A 147 -4.60 -11.93 -4.28
C THR A 147 -4.51 -10.78 -3.28
N ASP A 148 -3.54 -9.87 -3.44
CA ASP A 148 -3.38 -8.74 -2.53
C ASP A 148 -4.34 -7.59 -2.87
N ASP A 149 -4.52 -7.34 -4.17
CA ASP A 149 -5.17 -6.12 -4.67
C ASP A 149 -6.47 -6.38 -5.44
N ALA A 150 -6.73 -7.61 -5.91
CA ALA A 150 -7.97 -7.95 -6.58
C ALA A 150 -9.09 -8.30 -5.58
N PRO A 151 -10.37 -8.06 -5.94
CA PRO A 151 -11.51 -8.58 -5.19
C PRO A 151 -11.40 -10.09 -5.00
N LEU A 152 -11.83 -10.58 -3.83
CA LEU A 152 -11.68 -11.98 -3.42
C LEU A 152 -13.03 -12.68 -3.37
N ARG A 153 -13.07 -13.92 -3.84
CA ARG A 153 -14.23 -14.82 -3.72
C ARG A 153 -13.84 -16.15 -3.10
N LEU A 154 -14.82 -16.79 -2.47
CA LEU A 154 -14.68 -18.16 -1.99
C LEU A 154 -14.59 -19.12 -3.18
N VAL A 155 -13.69 -20.11 -3.12
CA VAL A 155 -13.64 -21.19 -4.12
C VAL A 155 -14.86 -22.09 -3.97
N ASP A 156 -15.23 -22.39 -2.72
CA ASP A 156 -16.38 -23.22 -2.37
C ASP A 156 -17.05 -22.66 -1.10
N PRO A 157 -18.32 -22.23 -1.14
CA PRO A 157 -19.03 -21.67 0.01
C PRO A 157 -19.50 -22.79 0.97
N HIS A 158 -18.55 -23.49 1.57
CA HIS A 158 -18.77 -24.47 2.62
C HIS A 158 -18.36 -23.88 3.98
N PRO A 159 -18.86 -24.43 5.10
CA PRO A 159 -18.42 -23.99 6.42
C PRO A 159 -16.88 -24.10 6.53
N PRO A 160 -16.22 -23.11 7.17
CA PRO A 160 -14.76 -23.09 7.25
C PRO A 160 -14.22 -24.37 7.91
N PRO A 161 -13.08 -24.89 7.43
CA PRO A 161 -12.47 -26.06 8.05
C PRO A 161 -12.19 -25.83 9.55
N ARG A 162 -12.42 -26.86 10.38
CA ARG A 162 -12.27 -26.75 11.84
C ARG A 162 -10.84 -26.44 12.29
N TRP A 163 -9.84 -26.81 11.50
CA TRP A 163 -8.42 -26.52 11.76
C TRP A 163 -8.04 -25.06 11.49
N LEU A 164 -8.92 -24.26 10.87
CA LEU A 164 -8.61 -22.89 10.52
C LEU A 164 -8.58 -22.00 11.79
N PRO A 165 -7.46 -21.31 12.06
CA PRO A 165 -7.36 -20.45 13.24
C PRO A 165 -8.44 -19.35 13.25
N PRO A 166 -8.92 -18.91 14.42
CA PRO A 166 -9.99 -17.91 14.53
C PRO A 166 -9.71 -16.63 13.71
N ARG A 167 -8.45 -16.20 13.70
CA ARG A 167 -8.00 -15.04 12.95
C ARG A 167 -8.27 -15.15 11.44
N ARG A 168 -7.99 -16.31 10.83
CA ARG A 168 -8.22 -16.57 9.39
C ARG A 168 -9.67 -16.86 9.09
N ARG A 169 -10.41 -17.47 10.03
CA ARG A 169 -11.87 -17.62 9.92
C ARG A 169 -12.56 -16.26 9.81
N ALA A 170 -12.13 -15.28 10.60
CA ALA A 170 -12.64 -13.92 10.50
C ALA A 170 -12.36 -13.27 9.14
N VAL A 171 -11.17 -13.48 8.58
CA VAL A 171 -10.85 -12.99 7.21
C VAL A 171 -11.73 -13.67 6.18
N LEU A 172 -11.86 -14.99 6.24
CA LEU A 172 -12.69 -15.76 5.30
C LEU A 172 -14.17 -15.34 5.34
N ALA A 173 -14.69 -14.97 6.52
CA ALA A 173 -16.08 -14.54 6.69
C ALA A 173 -16.39 -13.18 6.03
N GLU A 174 -15.38 -12.35 5.76
CA GLU A 174 -15.55 -11.03 5.11
C GLU A 174 -15.37 -11.09 3.58
N VAL A 175 -15.07 -12.26 3.02
CA VAL A 175 -14.90 -12.49 1.58
C VAL A 175 -16.27 -12.59 0.92
N ASP A 176 -16.63 -11.56 0.15
CA ASP A 176 -17.96 -11.39 -0.45
C ASP A 176 -17.96 -11.31 -1.99
N GLY A 177 -16.80 -11.46 -2.63
CA GLY A 177 -16.63 -11.31 -4.07
C GLY A 177 -16.15 -9.93 -4.50
N GLU A 178 -16.32 -8.91 -3.65
CA GLU A 178 -16.10 -7.49 -3.96
C GLU A 178 -14.90 -6.91 -3.21
N ARG A 179 -14.67 -7.34 -1.96
CA ARG A 179 -13.57 -6.81 -1.14
C ARG A 179 -12.21 -7.35 -1.57
N THR A 180 -11.25 -6.44 -1.66
CA THR A 180 -9.81 -6.75 -1.67
C THR A 180 -9.33 -7.12 -0.27
N ALA A 181 -8.10 -7.62 -0.15
CA ALA A 181 -7.52 -7.95 1.14
C ALA A 181 -7.37 -6.72 2.06
N THR A 182 -7.07 -5.54 1.50
CA THR A 182 -7.03 -4.26 2.23
C THR A 182 -8.42 -3.81 2.66
N GLY A 183 -9.44 -4.01 1.82
CA GLY A 183 -10.84 -3.78 2.18
C GLY A 183 -11.31 -4.65 3.35
N ILE A 184 -10.91 -5.92 3.38
CA ILE A 184 -11.16 -6.81 4.53
C ILE A 184 -10.45 -6.31 5.80
N ALA A 185 -9.20 -5.87 5.67
CA ALA A 185 -8.44 -5.33 6.81
C ALA A 185 -9.13 -4.12 7.44
N HIS A 186 -9.60 -3.18 6.61
CA HIS A 186 -10.43 -2.04 7.03
C HIS A 186 -11.69 -2.49 7.73
N ARG A 187 -12.42 -3.44 7.14
CA ARG A 187 -13.68 -3.94 7.71
C ARG A 187 -13.51 -4.59 9.07
N LEU A 188 -12.39 -5.27 9.29
CA LEU A 188 -12.05 -5.93 10.55
C LEU A 188 -11.37 -5.00 11.57
N GLY A 189 -11.03 -3.75 11.19
CA GLY A 189 -10.24 -2.85 12.05
C GLY A 189 -8.83 -3.41 12.33
N ARG A 190 -8.19 -4.01 11.33
CA ARG A 190 -6.89 -4.68 11.44
C ARG A 190 -5.88 -4.08 10.49
N ARG A 191 -4.59 -4.23 10.83
CA ARG A 191 -3.48 -3.95 9.92
C ARG A 191 -3.60 -4.78 8.63
N ALA A 192 -3.24 -4.18 7.50
CA ALA A 192 -3.43 -4.74 6.17
C ALA A 192 -2.39 -5.82 5.84
N PHE A 193 -1.10 -5.61 6.08
CA PHE A 193 -0.06 -6.62 5.76
C PHE A 193 -0.28 -7.96 6.48
N PRO A 194 -0.60 -8.00 7.79
CA PRO A 194 -0.97 -9.26 8.44
C PRO A 194 -2.19 -9.91 7.77
N THR A 195 -3.15 -9.12 7.28
CA THR A 195 -4.34 -9.62 6.56
C THR A 195 -3.94 -10.18 5.19
N LEU A 196 -3.00 -9.57 4.46
CA LEU A 196 -2.42 -10.14 3.23
C LEU A 196 -1.83 -11.54 3.49
N LEU A 197 -1.07 -11.71 4.59
CA LEU A 197 -0.51 -13.01 4.96
C LEU A 197 -1.60 -14.05 5.28
N ASP A 198 -2.74 -13.63 5.82
CA ASP A 198 -3.88 -14.52 6.06
C ASP A 198 -4.55 -14.90 4.74
N VAL A 199 -4.76 -13.94 3.83
CA VAL A 199 -5.32 -14.17 2.49
C VAL A 199 -4.43 -15.11 1.66
N ARG A 200 -3.12 -14.86 1.59
CA ARG A 200 -2.16 -15.74 0.88
C ARG A 200 -2.20 -17.17 1.41
N ARG A 201 -2.36 -17.36 2.73
CA ARG A 201 -2.52 -18.70 3.33
C ARG A 201 -3.87 -19.33 3.01
N LEU A 202 -4.94 -18.55 2.93
CA LEU A 202 -6.26 -19.04 2.52
C LEU A 202 -6.27 -19.43 1.04
N ALA A 203 -5.61 -18.66 0.18
CA ALA A 203 -5.41 -18.99 -1.23
C ALA A 203 -4.58 -20.25 -1.41
N ALA A 204 -3.47 -20.38 -0.67
CA ALA A 204 -2.65 -21.59 -0.66
C ALA A 204 -3.41 -22.83 -0.16
N ALA A 205 -4.40 -22.65 0.71
CA ALA A 205 -5.30 -23.72 1.15
C ALA A 205 -6.47 -23.98 0.19
N GLY A 206 -6.56 -23.27 -0.93
CA GLY A 206 -7.65 -23.41 -1.91
C GLY A 206 -9.00 -22.88 -1.44
N LEU A 207 -9.04 -22.04 -0.41
CA LEU A 207 -10.30 -21.53 0.17
C LEU A 207 -10.77 -20.23 -0.47
N VAL A 208 -9.83 -19.43 -0.98
CA VAL A 208 -10.08 -18.12 -1.60
C VAL A 208 -9.35 -18.06 -2.93
N THR A 209 -9.96 -17.40 -3.89
CA THR A 209 -9.34 -17.04 -5.16
C THR A 209 -9.72 -15.62 -5.54
N VAL A 210 -9.02 -15.05 -6.52
CA VAL A 210 -9.40 -13.74 -7.07
C VAL A 210 -10.71 -13.86 -7.84
N THR A 211 -11.57 -12.86 -7.69
CA THR A 211 -12.74 -12.68 -8.54
C THR A 211 -12.24 -12.30 -9.94
N PRO A 212 -12.59 -13.05 -10.99
CA PRO A 212 -12.23 -12.69 -12.34
C PRO A 212 -12.87 -11.35 -12.69
N PRO A 213 -12.17 -10.46 -13.42
CA PRO A 213 -12.78 -9.22 -13.88
C PRO A 213 -14.04 -9.55 -14.67
N ALA A 214 -15.09 -8.75 -14.49
CA ALA A 214 -16.27 -8.87 -15.32
C ALA A 214 -15.85 -8.79 -16.79
N PRO A 215 -16.39 -9.67 -17.67
CA PRO A 215 -16.11 -9.54 -19.09
C PRO A 215 -16.50 -8.13 -19.53
N PRO A 216 -15.70 -7.45 -20.36
CA PRO A 216 -16.05 -6.13 -20.84
C PRO A 216 -17.44 -6.23 -21.47
N THR A 217 -18.36 -5.38 -21.01
CA THR A 217 -19.68 -5.27 -21.63
C THR A 217 -19.42 -4.97 -23.11
N PRO A 218 -19.92 -5.78 -24.06
CA PRO A 218 -19.76 -5.45 -25.46
C PRO A 218 -20.40 -4.08 -25.66
N VAL A 219 -19.56 -3.07 -25.90
CA VAL A 219 -20.03 -1.78 -26.38
C VAL A 219 -20.79 -2.11 -27.67
N PRO A 220 -22.09 -1.79 -27.80
CA PRO A 220 -22.77 -1.98 -29.07
C PRO A 220 -21.92 -1.28 -30.12
N GLY A 221 -21.40 -2.08 -31.06
CA GLY A 221 -20.31 -1.67 -31.92
C GLY A 221 -20.60 -0.31 -32.54
N THR A 222 -19.68 0.63 -32.38
CA THR A 222 -19.43 1.54 -33.49
C THR A 222 -19.04 0.61 -34.63
N ALA A 223 -19.99 0.33 -35.52
CA ALA A 223 -19.67 -0.34 -36.77
C ALA A 223 -18.57 0.51 -37.40
N VAL A 224 -17.33 0.04 -37.33
CA VAL A 224 -16.28 0.55 -38.19
C VAL A 224 -16.82 0.28 -39.59
N PRO A 225 -17.07 1.32 -40.41
CA PRO A 225 -17.46 1.11 -41.79
C PRO A 225 -16.41 0.18 -42.41
N ASP A 226 -16.85 -0.86 -43.11
CA ASP A 226 -15.98 -1.83 -43.81
C ASP A 226 -15.06 -1.12 -44.84
N ASP A 227 -15.35 0.16 -45.12
CA ASP A 227 -14.60 1.10 -45.94
C ASP A 227 -13.66 2.02 -45.12
N ASP A 228 -12.94 1.51 -44.12
CA ASP A 228 -11.84 2.28 -43.53
C ASP A 228 -10.62 2.25 -44.49
N PRO A 229 -10.29 3.37 -45.18
CA PRO A 229 -9.19 3.41 -46.13
C PRO A 229 -7.83 3.13 -45.47
N GLN A 230 -7.70 3.36 -44.16
CA GLN A 230 -6.48 3.06 -43.42
C GLN A 230 -6.31 1.55 -43.21
N LEU A 231 -7.40 0.82 -42.97
CA LEU A 231 -7.35 -0.64 -42.86
C LEU A 231 -7.02 -1.30 -44.21
N ALA A 232 -7.55 -0.76 -45.31
CA ALA A 232 -7.22 -1.23 -46.66
C ALA A 232 -5.74 -0.98 -47.01
N LEU A 233 -5.17 0.16 -46.59
CA LEU A 233 -3.75 0.46 -46.75
C LEU A 233 -2.86 -0.50 -45.95
N LEU A 234 -3.23 -0.80 -44.71
CA LEU A 234 -2.48 -1.71 -43.84
C LEU A 234 -2.49 -3.15 -44.37
N LYS A 235 -3.63 -3.62 -44.90
CA LYS A 235 -3.71 -4.94 -45.55
C LYS A 235 -2.80 -5.02 -46.78
N ARG A 236 -2.83 -4.02 -47.67
CA ARG A 236 -1.93 -3.99 -48.84
C ARG A 236 -0.46 -3.94 -48.47
N LEU A 237 -0.11 -3.21 -47.41
CA LEU A 237 1.27 -3.13 -46.94
C LEU A 237 1.77 -4.48 -46.43
N ARG A 238 0.94 -5.20 -45.65
CA ARG A 238 1.24 -6.56 -45.20
C ARG A 238 1.42 -7.50 -46.39
N ASP A 239 0.46 -7.51 -47.32
CA ASP A 239 0.51 -8.43 -48.47
C ASP A 239 1.74 -8.16 -49.36
N ALA A 240 2.20 -6.91 -49.46
CA ALA A 240 3.45 -6.56 -50.17
C ALA A 240 4.72 -6.99 -49.41
N LEU A 241 4.69 -7.02 -48.09
CA LEU A 241 5.81 -7.49 -47.26
C LEU A 241 5.90 -9.02 -47.25
N GLU A 242 4.77 -9.72 -47.34
CA GLU A 242 4.73 -11.19 -47.42
C GLU A 242 5.15 -11.73 -48.80
N ALA A 243 5.18 -10.87 -49.82
CA ALA A 243 5.61 -11.20 -51.18
C ALA A 243 7.11 -10.96 -51.44
N LEU A 244 7.88 -10.51 -50.44
CA LEU A 244 9.34 -10.34 -50.45
C LEU A 244 10.04 -11.56 -49.85
#